data_AF-A0A1X2ZJS3-F1
#
_entry.id   AF-A0A1X2ZJS3-F1
#
_cell.length_a   1.000
_cell.length_b   1.000
_cell.length_c   1.000
_cell.angle_alpha   90.00
_cell.angle_beta   90.00
_cell.angle_gamma   90.00
#
_symmetry.space_group_name_H-M   'P 1'
#
loop_
_entity.id
_entity.type
_entity.pdbx_description
1 polymer ?
#
loop_
_entity_poly.entity_id
_entity_poly.type
_entity_poly.pdbx_seq_one_letter_code
_entity_poly.pdbx_strand_id
1 'polypeptide(L)'
;MNAMNADTIRFVRDRPWYPLDETHVYEIPVTRLAAICVDCWLTLADARFSGDVLPGERLRERYFGLIDRDDTTPEEWGKFMDTLWNVVDAMDLEQQADWFVELNDPVTIKGYYWLHDGIEYLDAAHTMPRDEQ
;
A
#
# COMPACT_ATOMS: atom_id res chain seq x y z
N MET A 1 -17.58 1.41 20.00
CA MET A 1 -16.41 0.75 20.60
C MET A 1 -15.31 0.91 19.56
N ASN A 2 -14.45 1.93 19.69
CA ASN A 2 -13.38 2.14 18.72
C ASN A 2 -12.37 1.02 18.94
N ALA A 3 -12.23 0.11 17.97
CA ALA A 3 -11.06 -0.76 17.92
C ALA A 3 -9.85 0.18 17.81
N MET A 4 -8.95 0.13 18.80
CA MET A 4 -7.70 0.86 18.73
C MET A 4 -6.80 0.10 17.76
N ASN A 5 -6.91 0.44 16.48
CA ASN A 5 -6.03 -0.05 15.41
C ASN A 5 -4.58 0.39 15.68
N ALA A 6 -3.62 -0.28 15.04
CA ALA A 6 -2.19 0.03 15.19
C ALA A 6 -1.89 1.49 14.97
N ASP A 7 -0.89 2.02 15.68
CA ASP A 7 -0.46 3.40 15.48
C ASP A 7 0.42 3.51 14.23
N THR A 8 1.24 2.49 14.01
CA THR A 8 2.26 2.43 12.97
C THR A 8 2.37 1.03 12.40
N ILE A 9 2.67 0.91 11.12
CA ILE A 9 3.15 -0.32 10.49
C ILE A 9 4.62 -0.16 10.13
N ARG A 10 5.41 -1.20 10.36
CA ARG A 10 6.83 -1.26 10.01
C ARG A 10 7.05 -2.30 8.94
N PHE A 11 7.62 -1.91 7.81
CA PHE A 11 8.06 -2.81 6.75
C PHE A 11 9.57 -3.05 6.82
N VAL A 12 10.00 -4.30 6.67
CA VAL A 12 11.41 -4.71 6.69
C VAL A 12 11.80 -5.23 5.31
N ARG A 13 12.95 -4.78 4.79
CA ARG A 13 13.51 -5.20 3.50
C ARG A 13 14.90 -5.81 3.63
N ASP A 14 15.29 -6.63 2.66
CA ASP A 14 16.68 -7.09 2.52
C ASP A 14 17.64 -6.05 1.91
N ARG A 15 17.12 -4.91 1.45
CA ARG A 15 17.88 -3.77 0.95
C ARG A 15 17.38 -2.46 1.54
N PRO A 16 18.19 -1.40 1.57
CA PRO A 16 17.77 -0.07 1.99
C PRO A 16 16.56 0.47 1.20
N TRP A 17 15.76 1.32 1.83
CA TRP A 17 14.63 2.02 1.21
C TRP A 17 15.05 3.23 0.35
N TYR A 18 16.23 3.21 -0.25
CA TYR A 18 16.76 4.34 -1.02
C TYR A 18 15.82 4.74 -2.17
N PRO A 19 15.61 6.05 -2.43
CA PRO A 19 16.22 7.21 -1.79
C PRO A 19 15.53 7.69 -0.50
N LEU A 20 14.50 6.99 -0.02
CA LEU A 20 13.68 7.42 1.12
C LEU A 20 14.42 7.27 2.45
N ASP A 21 15.14 6.17 2.63
CA ASP A 21 15.87 5.85 3.85
C ASP A 21 17.08 4.94 3.54
N GLU A 22 18.19 5.11 4.28
CA GLU A 22 19.38 4.26 4.19
C GLU A 22 19.24 2.96 5.01
N THR A 23 18.21 2.87 5.84
CA THR A 23 17.89 1.70 6.64
C THR A 23 17.05 0.69 5.87
N HIS A 24 17.04 -0.53 6.40
CA HIS A 24 16.22 -1.64 5.90
C HIS A 24 14.78 -1.61 6.43
N VAL A 25 14.44 -0.59 7.23
CA VAL A 25 13.20 -0.48 7.98
C VAL A 25 12.47 0.77 7.52
N TYR A 26 11.17 0.65 7.23
CA TYR A 26 10.34 1.81 6.91
C TYR A 26 9.07 1.78 7.74
N GLU A 27 8.89 2.83 8.55
CA GLU A 27 7.75 2.98 9.44
C GLU A 27 6.76 3.98 8.86
N ILE A 28 5.50 3.57 8.79
CA ILE A 28 4.41 4.36 8.25
C ILE A 28 3.32 4.44 9.31
N PRO A 29 2.90 5.65 9.74
CA PRO A 29 1.68 5.79 10.53
C PRO A 29 0.50 5.18 9.76
N VAL A 30 -0.33 4.34 10.40
CA VAL A 30 -1.39 3.62 9.65
C VAL A 30 -2.35 4.58 8.96
N THR A 31 -2.56 5.76 9.54
CA THR A 31 -3.41 6.84 9.00
C THR A 31 -2.90 7.39 7.67
N ARG A 32 -1.64 7.11 7.31
CA ARG A 32 -1.01 7.53 6.06
C ARG A 32 -0.79 6.38 5.07
N LEU A 33 -1.05 5.13 5.46
CA LEU A 33 -0.73 3.96 4.64
C LEU A 33 -1.43 4.00 3.28
N ALA A 34 -2.76 4.18 3.27
CA ALA A 34 -3.55 4.37 2.05
C ALA A 34 -2.95 5.42 1.11
N ALA A 35 -2.59 6.59 1.64
CA ALA A 35 -2.04 7.67 0.83
C ALA A 35 -0.67 7.36 0.26
N ILE A 36 0.20 6.75 1.07
CA ILE A 36 1.52 6.31 0.61
C ILE A 36 1.40 5.23 -0.47
N CYS A 37 0.44 4.29 -0.36
CA CYS A 37 0.22 3.30 -1.41
C CYS A 37 -0.19 3.95 -2.74
N VAL A 38 -1.09 4.94 -2.71
CA VAL A 38 -1.47 5.68 -3.92
C VAL A 38 -0.29 6.46 -4.50
N ASP A 39 0.52 7.11 -3.66
CA ASP A 39 1.73 7.83 -4.11
C ASP A 39 2.76 6.86 -4.75
N CYS A 40 3.00 5.70 -4.13
CA CYS A 40 3.84 4.64 -4.69
C CYS A 40 3.31 4.21 -6.06
N TRP A 41 2.01 3.95 -6.18
CA TRP A 41 1.38 3.56 -7.44
C TRP A 41 1.52 4.64 -8.53
N LEU A 42 1.33 5.92 -8.19
CA LEU A 42 1.46 7.05 -9.12
C LEU A 42 2.89 7.23 -9.67
N THR A 43 3.90 6.74 -8.94
CA THR A 43 5.31 6.88 -9.30
C THR A 43 5.87 5.69 -10.06
N LEU A 44 5.07 4.64 -10.27
CA LEU A 44 5.45 3.50 -11.09
C LEU A 44 5.66 3.93 -12.55
N ALA A 45 6.81 3.56 -13.11
CA ALA A 45 7.18 3.92 -14.48
C ALA A 45 6.59 2.98 -15.55
N ASP A 46 6.31 1.73 -15.18
CA ASP A 46 5.76 0.72 -16.10
C ASP A 46 4.23 0.71 -16.01
N ALA A 47 3.57 1.24 -17.03
CA ALA A 47 2.11 1.34 -17.09
C ALA A 47 1.43 -0.03 -17.03
N ARG A 48 2.04 -1.08 -17.60
CA ARG A 48 1.45 -2.43 -17.54
C ARG A 48 1.48 -2.94 -16.11
N PHE A 49 2.64 -2.83 -15.45
CA PHE A 49 2.78 -3.18 -14.04
C PHE A 49 1.83 -2.36 -13.16
N SER A 50 1.73 -1.04 -13.37
CA SER A 50 0.80 -0.17 -12.65
C SER A 50 -0.63 -0.69 -12.74
N GLY A 51 -1.07 -1.13 -13.92
CA GLY A 51 -2.40 -1.72 -14.08
C GLY A 51 -2.55 -3.07 -13.38
N ASP A 52 -1.55 -3.94 -13.48
CA ASP A 52 -1.61 -5.29 -12.92
C ASP A 52 -1.67 -5.30 -11.38
N VAL A 53 -0.99 -4.35 -10.72
CA VAL A 53 -0.96 -4.24 -9.25
C VAL A 53 -2.14 -3.47 -8.65
N LEU A 54 -3.08 -2.92 -9.44
CA LEU A 54 -4.25 -2.24 -8.88
C LEU A 54 -5.13 -3.19 -8.04
N PRO A 55 -5.73 -2.72 -6.94
CA PRO A 55 -6.63 -3.52 -6.13
C PRO A 55 -7.97 -3.75 -6.84
N GLY A 56 -8.22 -5.00 -7.23
CA GLY A 56 -9.51 -5.45 -7.76
C GLY A 56 -9.65 -5.36 -9.29
N GLU A 57 -10.25 -6.40 -9.88
CA GLU A 57 -10.36 -6.59 -11.33
C GLU A 57 -11.02 -5.41 -12.07
N ARG A 58 -12.14 -4.90 -11.55
CA ARG A 58 -12.85 -3.77 -12.18
C ARG A 58 -12.00 -2.49 -12.27
N LEU A 59 -11.12 -2.27 -11.30
CA LEU A 59 -10.24 -1.11 -11.30
C LEU A 59 -9.13 -1.29 -12.34
N ARG A 60 -8.60 -2.52 -12.48
CA ARG A 60 -7.64 -2.89 -13.53
C ARG A 60 -8.23 -2.71 -14.92
N GLU A 61 -9.43 -3.24 -15.16
CA GLU A 61 -10.13 -3.12 -16.44
C GLU A 61 -10.32 -1.65 -16.83
N ARG A 62 -10.74 -0.82 -15.87
CA ARG A 62 -10.94 0.61 -16.11
C ARG A 62 -9.62 1.33 -16.39
N TYR A 63 -8.56 1.01 -15.65
CA TYR A 63 -7.24 1.58 -15.90
C TYR A 63 -6.75 1.25 -17.32
N PHE A 64 -6.76 -0.03 -17.71
CA PHE A 64 -6.33 -0.45 -19.04
C PHE A 64 -7.19 0.18 -20.14
N GLY A 65 -8.51 0.25 -19.95
CA GLY A 65 -9.41 0.94 -20.87
C GLY A 65 -9.12 2.44 -21.04
N LEU A 66 -8.51 3.10 -20.04
CA LEU A 66 -8.09 4.49 -20.14
C LEU A 66 -6.71 4.64 -20.81
N ILE A 67 -5.72 3.82 -20.44
CA ILE A 67 -4.37 3.97 -20.97
C ILE A 67 -4.21 3.47 -22.41
N ASP A 68 -5.10 2.57 -22.86
CA ASP A 68 -5.11 2.07 -24.24
C ASP A 68 -5.74 3.07 -25.24
N ARG A 69 -6.28 4.19 -24.76
CA ARG A 69 -6.92 5.24 -25.56
C ARG A 69 -6.05 6.48 -25.70
N ASP A 70 -5.86 6.94 -26.94
CA ASP A 70 -5.12 8.18 -27.25
C ASP A 70 -5.90 9.47 -26.91
N ASP A 71 -7.21 9.36 -26.63
CA ASP A 71 -8.13 10.49 -26.41
C ASP A 71 -8.61 10.63 -24.96
N THR A 72 -7.98 9.93 -24.02
CA THR A 72 -8.34 9.99 -22.59
C THR A 72 -8.19 11.41 -22.05
N THR A 73 -9.29 11.91 -21.47
CA THR A 73 -9.34 13.28 -20.94
C THR A 73 -8.88 13.36 -19.48
N PRO A 74 -8.41 14.55 -19.02
CA PRO A 74 -8.09 14.76 -17.60
C PRO A 74 -9.28 14.51 -16.66
N GLU A 75 -10.52 14.73 -17.12
CA GLU A 75 -11.73 14.46 -16.34
C GLU A 75 -11.98 12.95 -16.16
N GLU A 76 -11.80 12.15 -17.22
CA GLU A 76 -11.90 10.69 -17.12
C GLU A 76 -10.83 10.11 -16.19
N TRP A 77 -9.61 10.63 -16.28
CA TRP A 77 -8.52 10.29 -15.38
C TRP A 77 -8.83 10.68 -13.92
N GLY A 78 -9.35 11.88 -13.69
CA GLY A 78 -9.79 12.33 -12.36
C GLY A 78 -10.85 11.40 -11.76
N LYS A 79 -11.87 11.01 -12.54
CA LYS A 79 -12.89 10.06 -12.09
C LYS A 79 -12.31 8.67 -11.78
N PHE A 80 -11.26 8.26 -12.49
CA PHE A 80 -10.55 7.03 -12.17
C PHE A 80 -9.82 7.16 -10.84
N MET A 81 -9.10 8.27 -10.62
CA MET A 81 -8.45 8.54 -9.33
C MET A 81 -9.42 8.56 -8.16
N ASP A 82 -10.60 9.18 -8.32
CA ASP A 82 -11.66 9.13 -7.30
C ASP A 82 -12.09 7.70 -7.00
N THR A 83 -12.16 6.84 -8.03
CA THR A 83 -12.55 5.44 -7.88
C THR A 83 -11.45 4.63 -7.19
N LEU A 84 -10.18 4.85 -7.55
CA LEU A 84 -9.03 4.26 -6.87
C LEU A 84 -9.05 4.62 -5.38
N TRP A 85 -9.20 5.90 -5.04
CA TRP A 85 -9.27 6.35 -3.65
C TRP A 85 -10.41 5.70 -2.87
N ASN A 86 -11.61 5.61 -3.46
CA ASN A 86 -12.74 4.93 -2.81
C ASN A 86 -12.47 3.44 -2.55
N VAL A 87 -11.74 2.76 -3.45
CA VAL A 87 -11.36 1.36 -3.24
C VAL A 87 -10.35 1.24 -2.11
N VAL A 88 -9.32 2.09 -2.11
CA VAL A 88 -8.25 2.05 -1.10
C VAL A 88 -8.77 2.43 0.30
N ASP A 89 -9.67 3.42 0.40
CA ASP A 89 -10.31 3.81 1.67
C ASP A 89 -11.23 2.72 2.23
N ALA A 90 -11.79 1.88 1.36
CA ALA A 90 -12.62 0.74 1.75
C ALA A 90 -11.81 -0.52 2.12
N MET A 91 -10.51 -0.55 1.81
CA MET A 91 -9.63 -1.67 2.18
C MET A 91 -9.38 -1.65 3.68
N ASP A 92 -9.34 -2.83 4.30
CA ASP A 92 -8.80 -2.95 5.65
C ASP A 92 -7.28 -2.73 5.67
N LEU A 93 -6.72 -2.60 6.87
CA LEU A 93 -5.30 -2.29 7.05
C LEU A 93 -4.38 -3.39 6.49
N GLU A 94 -4.76 -4.66 6.61
CA GLU A 94 -3.97 -5.77 6.07
C GLU A 94 -3.96 -5.73 4.54
N GLN A 95 -5.11 -5.49 3.92
CA GLN A 95 -5.21 -5.30 2.48
C GLN A 95 -4.34 -4.13 1.99
N GLN A 96 -4.31 -3.01 2.73
CA GLN A 96 -3.45 -1.88 2.40
C GLN A 96 -1.96 -2.23 2.54
N ALA A 97 -1.59 -3.01 3.56
CA ALA A 97 -0.23 -3.48 3.77
C ALA A 97 0.22 -4.43 2.66
N ASP A 98 -0.61 -5.42 2.30
CA ASP A 98 -0.37 -6.34 1.19
C ASP A 98 -0.16 -5.58 -0.13
N TRP A 99 -0.99 -4.57 -0.39
CA TRP A 99 -0.83 -3.75 -1.60
C TRP A 99 0.46 -2.93 -1.58
N PHE A 100 0.85 -2.38 -0.41
CA PHE A 100 2.15 -1.71 -0.26
C PHE A 100 3.31 -2.65 -0.59
N VAL A 101 3.23 -3.91 -0.17
CA VAL A 101 4.24 -4.94 -0.47
C VAL A 101 4.34 -5.20 -1.97
N GLU A 102 3.21 -5.38 -2.66
CA GLU A 102 3.17 -5.56 -4.12
C GLU A 102 3.79 -4.37 -4.87
N LEU A 103 3.47 -3.13 -4.44
CA LEU A 103 4.00 -1.91 -5.03
C LEU A 103 5.52 -1.74 -4.85
N ASN A 104 6.09 -2.33 -3.80
CA ASN A 104 7.49 -2.12 -3.39
C ASN A 104 8.40 -3.34 -3.60
N ASP A 105 8.01 -4.24 -4.51
CA ASP A 105 8.70 -5.49 -4.85
C ASP A 105 8.64 -6.52 -3.69
N PRO A 106 7.68 -7.47 -3.74
CA PRO A 106 7.43 -8.43 -2.67
C PRO A 106 8.62 -9.34 -2.39
N VAL A 107 9.52 -9.56 -3.36
CA VAL A 107 10.70 -10.40 -3.18
C VAL A 107 11.66 -9.80 -2.15
N THR A 108 11.65 -8.47 -2.03
CA THR A 108 12.58 -7.73 -1.17
C THR A 108 12.03 -7.45 0.22
N ILE A 109 10.70 -7.43 0.38
CA ILE A 109 10.05 -7.32 1.68
C ILE A 109 10.21 -8.65 2.44
N LYS A 110 10.76 -8.61 3.66
CA LYS A 110 10.95 -9.78 4.53
C LYS A 110 9.88 -9.95 5.60
N GLY A 111 9.07 -8.92 5.79
CA GLY A 111 7.91 -8.94 6.68
C GLY A 111 7.45 -7.52 7.01
N TYR A 112 6.27 -7.42 7.59
CA TYR A 112 5.77 -6.21 8.21
C TYR A 112 5.19 -6.52 9.58
N TYR A 113 5.20 -5.51 10.46
CA TYR A 113 4.76 -5.62 11.85
C TYR A 113 3.92 -4.42 12.23
N TRP A 114 2.86 -4.65 12.98
CA TRP A 114 1.96 -3.63 13.50
C TRP A 114 2.44 -3.18 14.87
N LEU A 115 2.59 -1.88 15.08
CA LEU A 115 3.07 -1.31 16.33
C LEU A 115 1.94 -0.61 17.07
N HIS A 116 1.78 -0.97 18.34
CA HIS A 116 0.87 -0.29 19.26
C HIS A 116 1.48 -0.24 20.66
N ASP A 117 1.53 0.96 21.24
CA ASP A 117 2.16 1.22 22.54
C ASP A 117 3.60 0.67 22.68
N GLY A 118 4.35 0.66 21.58
CA GLY A 118 5.74 0.17 21.52
C GLY A 118 5.90 -1.34 21.46
N ILE A 119 4.79 -2.10 21.33
CA ILE A 119 4.79 -3.56 21.14
C ILE A 119 4.54 -3.86 19.66
N GLU A 120 5.28 -4.84 19.12
CA GLU A 120 5.09 -5.34 17.77
C GLU A 120 4.09 -6.50 17.73
N TYR A 121 3.23 -6.51 16.72
CA TYR A 121 2.20 -7.51 16.48
C TYR A 121 2.26 -8.01 15.04
N LEU A 122 1.80 -9.25 14.85
CA LEU A 122 1.68 -9.92 13.55
C LEU A 122 0.36 -9.61 12.85
N ASP A 123 -0.57 -8.94 13.51
CA ASP A 123 -1.87 -8.53 12.96
C ASP A 123 -2.26 -7.11 13.37
N ALA A 124 -3.02 -6.42 12.52
CA ALA A 124 -3.45 -5.04 12.71
C ALA A 124 -4.38 -4.83 13.93
N ALA A 125 -4.99 -5.91 14.43
CA ALA A 125 -5.88 -5.88 15.59
C ALA A 125 -5.14 -6.10 16.92
N HIS A 126 -3.81 -6.25 16.88
CA HIS A 126 -2.94 -6.49 18.04
C HIS A 126 -3.26 -7.74 18.84
N THR A 127 -3.73 -8.80 18.18
CA THR A 127 -4.10 -10.04 18.88
C THR A 127 -2.94 -11.01 19.05
N MET A 128 -1.93 -10.92 18.18
CA MET A 128 -0.75 -11.78 18.16
C MET A 128 0.52 -10.93 18.31
N PRO A 129 1.06 -10.76 19.53
CA PRO A 129 2.35 -10.10 19.69
C PRO A 129 3.43 -10.89 18.97
N ARG A 130 4.43 -10.18 18.45
CA ARG A 130 5.64 -10.79 17.93
C ARG A 130 6.43 -11.30 19.14
N ASP A 131 6.35 -12.60 19.40
CA ASP A 131 7.18 -13.22 20.44
C ASP A 131 8.67 -12.97 20.09
N GLU A 132 9.37 -12.24 20.96
CA GLU A 132 10.83 -12.11 20.90
C GLU A 132 11.44 -13.52 21.07
N GLN A 133 12.19 -13.99 20.07
CA GLN A 133 13.16 -15.07 20.27
C GLN A 133 14.43 -14.52 20.91
#